data_AF-A0A101W2Z2-F1
#
_entry.id   AF-A0A101W2Z2-F1
#
_cell.length_a   1.000
_cell.length_b   1.000
_cell.length_c   1.000
_cell.angle_alpha   90.00
_cell.angle_beta   90.00
_cell.angle_gamma   90.00
#
_symmetry.space_group_name_H-M   'P 1'
#
loop_
_entity.id
_entity.type
_entity.pdbx_description
1 polymer ?
#
loop_
_entity_poly.entity_id
_entity_poly.type
_entity_poly.pdbx_seq_one_letter_code
_entity_poly.pdbx_strand_id
1 'polypeptide(L)'
;MTNWLDSKIFTLLEGGLDGLSLRNKVMADNIANVDTPNFKRADVNFEKVLQAALKDKDADIQLQRTSSVHFPGTTINGNFVVKDNSTSFRNDGNNVDIDLEMTKLAQNSLHYNALSAAYTSHINMLRQVIQS
;
A
#
# COMPACT_ATOMS: atom_id res chain seq x y z
N MET A 1 -30.63 -11.03 -0.38
CA MET A 1 -29.95 -12.13 -1.11
C MET A 1 -29.20 -11.45 -2.24
N THR A 2 -27.90 -11.16 -2.20
CA THR A 2 -26.73 -12.05 -2.08
C THR A 2 -25.52 -11.19 -1.71
N ASN A 3 -24.96 -11.36 -0.51
CA ASN A 3 -23.72 -10.74 -0.11
C ASN A 3 -23.14 -11.62 0.99
N TRP A 4 -22.25 -12.58 0.71
CA TRP A 4 -21.61 -13.28 1.84
C TRP A 4 -20.33 -14.08 1.56
N LEU A 5 -20.17 -14.76 0.42
CA LEU A 5 -19.03 -15.71 0.29
C LEU A 5 -17.72 -15.12 -0.23
N ASP A 6 -17.76 -14.04 -1.02
CA ASP A 6 -16.62 -13.73 -1.90
C ASP A 6 -16.10 -12.28 -1.85
N SER A 7 -16.93 -11.32 -1.44
CA SER A 7 -16.54 -9.90 -1.48
C SER A 7 -15.37 -9.61 -0.54
N LYS A 8 -15.28 -10.28 0.62
CA LYS A 8 -14.23 -10.00 1.61
C LYS A 8 -12.85 -10.46 1.14
N ILE A 9 -12.76 -11.64 0.53
CA ILE A 9 -11.50 -12.15 -0.03
C ILE A 9 -11.09 -11.27 -1.21
N PHE A 10 -12.03 -10.94 -2.08
CA PHE A 10 -11.78 -10.05 -3.21
C PHE A 10 -11.29 -8.67 -2.75
N THR A 11 -11.98 -8.02 -1.81
CA THR A 11 -11.58 -6.72 -1.24
C THR A 11 -10.24 -6.81 -0.51
N LEU A 12 -9.93 -7.94 0.13
CA LEU A 12 -8.64 -8.16 0.78
C LEU A 12 -7.50 -8.28 -0.24
N LEU A 13 -7.70 -9.06 -1.31
CA LEU A 13 -6.72 -9.22 -2.39
C LEU A 13 -6.51 -7.89 -3.12
N GLU A 14 -7.58 -7.16 -3.42
CA GLU A 14 -7.55 -5.82 -4.00
C GLU A 14 -6.77 -4.84 -3.11
N GLY A 15 -7.12 -4.74 -1.83
CA GLY A 15 -6.42 -3.87 -0.87
C GLY A 15 -4.95 -4.27 -0.66
N GLY A 16 -4.65 -5.57 -0.74
CA GLY A 16 -3.27 -6.08 -0.73
C GLY A 16 -2.48 -5.64 -1.97
N LEU A 17 -3.06 -5.76 -3.16
CA LEU A 17 -2.45 -5.29 -4.41
C LEU A 17 -2.23 -3.77 -4.40
N ASP A 18 -3.20 -3.00 -3.93
CA ASP A 18 -3.08 -1.55 -3.76
C ASP A 18 -1.97 -1.19 -2.77
N GLY A 19 -1.87 -1.91 -1.65
CA GLY A 19 -0.81 -1.75 -0.67
C GLY A 19 0.59 -2.02 -1.23
N LEU A 20 0.74 -3.09 -2.02
CA LEU A 20 2.00 -3.41 -2.68
C LEU A 20 2.36 -2.43 -3.79
N SER A 21 1.36 -1.92 -4.51
CA SER A 21 1.54 -0.87 -5.53
C SER A 21 2.02 0.44 -4.88
N LEU A 22 1.39 0.84 -3.76
CA LEU A 22 1.82 1.98 -2.96
C LEU A 22 3.25 1.79 -2.46
N ARG A 23 3.58 0.60 -1.97
CA ARG A 23 4.93 0.29 -1.49
C ARG A 23 5.97 0.36 -2.60
N ASN A 24 5.64 -0.13 -3.81
CA ASN A 24 6.50 0.00 -4.98
C ASN A 24 6.81 1.47 -5.30
N LYS A 25 5.80 2.33 -5.21
CA LYS A 25 5.95 3.78 -5.42
C LYS A 25 6.90 4.42 -4.40
N VAL A 26 6.80 4.02 -3.14
CA VAL A 26 7.67 4.52 -2.06
C VAL A 26 9.11 4.02 -2.24
N MET A 27 9.31 2.74 -2.62
CA MET A 27 10.64 2.21 -2.92
C MET A 27 11.29 2.92 -4.11
N ALA A 28 10.51 3.20 -5.17
CA ALA A 28 11.00 3.98 -6.31
C ALA A 28 11.41 5.41 -5.92
N ASP A 29 10.67 6.05 -5.02
CA ASP A 29 11.01 7.37 -4.49
C ASP A 29 12.29 7.34 -3.64
N ASN A 30 12.46 6.31 -2.81
CA ASN A 30 13.71 6.11 -2.05
C ASN A 30 14.91 5.94 -3.00
N ILE A 31 14.79 5.04 -4.00
CA ILE A 31 15.87 4.77 -4.97
C ILE A 31 16.23 6.02 -5.75
N ALA A 32 15.24 6.80 -6.19
CA ALA A 32 15.46 8.05 -6.93
C ALA A 32 16.21 9.10 -6.10
N ASN A 33 16.07 9.07 -4.77
CA ASN A 33 16.64 10.05 -3.84
C ASN A 33 17.83 9.49 -3.03
N VAL A 34 18.45 8.40 -3.46
CA VAL A 34 19.60 7.80 -2.76
C VAL A 34 20.82 8.73 -2.69
N ASP A 35 20.98 9.63 -3.66
CA ASP A 35 22.07 10.62 -3.68
C ASP A 35 21.61 12.02 -3.22
N THR A 36 20.38 12.15 -2.73
CA THR A 36 19.83 13.43 -2.25
C THR A 36 20.25 13.67 -0.79
N PRO A 37 21.02 14.74 -0.48
CA PRO A 37 21.43 15.04 0.89
C PRO A 37 20.22 15.26 1.81
N ASN A 38 20.35 14.87 3.09
CA ASN A 38 19.28 14.96 4.11
C ASN A 38 17.98 14.21 3.79
N PHE A 39 17.94 13.34 2.76
CA PHE A 39 16.75 12.54 2.47
C PHE A 39 16.50 11.48 3.55
N LYS A 40 15.23 11.20 3.84
CA LYS A 40 14.80 10.20 4.82
C LYS A 40 13.96 9.13 4.14
N ARG A 41 14.44 7.89 4.23
CA ARG A 41 13.75 6.68 3.81
C ARG A 41 12.31 6.66 4.29
N ALA A 42 11.39 6.30 3.41
CA ALA A 42 10.02 5.97 3.75
C ALA A 42 9.74 4.49 3.46
N ASP A 43 8.81 3.88 4.19
CA ASP A 43 8.29 2.54 3.88
C ASP A 43 6.79 2.48 4.15
N VAL A 44 6.10 1.52 3.57
CA VAL A 44 4.67 1.31 3.78
C VAL A 44 4.45 0.27 4.87
N ASN A 45 3.68 0.63 5.89
CA ASN A 45 3.19 -0.32 6.88
C ASN A 45 2.06 -1.16 6.27
N PHE A 46 2.44 -2.24 5.61
CA PHE A 46 1.53 -3.15 4.91
C PHE A 46 0.44 -3.72 5.84
N GLU A 47 0.78 -4.00 7.09
CA GLU A 47 -0.20 -4.51 8.04
C GLU A 47 -1.32 -3.51 8.34
N LYS A 48 -0.98 -2.21 8.46
CA LYS A 48 -2.00 -1.16 8.57
C LYS A 48 -2.84 -1.05 7.30
N VAL A 49 -2.25 -1.21 6.11
CA VAL A 49 -3.00 -1.21 4.84
C VAL A 49 -4.01 -2.35 4.82
N LEU A 50 -3.57 -3.55 5.18
CA LEU A 50 -4.42 -4.73 5.19
C LEU A 50 -5.53 -4.63 6.24
N GLN A 51 -5.19 -4.14 7.44
CA GLN A 51 -6.18 -3.86 8.48
C GLN A 51 -7.20 -2.80 8.04
N ALA A 52 -6.79 -1.79 7.29
CA ALA A 52 -7.70 -0.80 6.72
C ALA A 52 -8.60 -1.40 5.64
N ALA A 53 -8.08 -2.30 4.79
CA ALA A 53 -8.88 -3.02 3.80
C ALA A 53 -9.90 -3.98 4.43
N LEU A 54 -9.61 -4.51 5.63
CA LEU A 54 -10.50 -5.37 6.40
C LEU A 54 -11.57 -4.62 7.21
N LYS A 55 -11.32 -3.36 7.56
CA LYS A 55 -12.30 -2.53 8.27
C LYS A 55 -13.37 -2.07 7.29
N ASP A 56 -14.64 -2.20 7.69
CA ASP A 56 -15.76 -1.72 6.88
C ASP A 56 -15.55 -0.24 6.52
N LYS A 57 -15.77 0.07 5.24
CA LYS A 57 -15.66 1.42 4.67
C LYS A 57 -16.66 2.43 5.28
N ASP A 58 -17.49 2.01 6.22
CA ASP A 58 -18.51 2.80 6.91
C ASP A 58 -17.99 3.67 8.06
N ALA A 59 -16.68 3.65 8.34
CA ALA A 59 -16.07 4.65 9.22
C ALA A 59 -15.92 5.99 8.47
N ASP A 60 -17.04 6.70 8.28
CA ASP A 60 -17.12 8.05 7.74
C ASP A 60 -16.40 9.05 8.68
N ILE A 61 -15.09 9.18 8.53
CA ILE A 61 -14.36 10.27 9.16
C ILE A 61 -14.60 11.51 8.31
N GLN A 62 -15.56 12.34 8.72
CA GLN A 62 -15.88 13.59 8.04
C GLN A 62 -14.74 14.60 8.22
N LEU A 63 -14.11 14.97 7.10
CA LEU A 63 -13.10 16.02 7.07
C LEU A 63 -13.76 17.39 7.27
N GLN A 64 -13.36 18.11 8.32
CA GLN A 64 -13.84 19.47 8.58
C GLN A 64 -13.20 20.46 7.59
N ARG A 65 -14.04 21.20 6.85
CA ARG A 65 -13.60 22.25 5.92
C ARG A 65 -13.23 23.50 6.71
N THR A 66 -11.99 23.98 6.55
CA THR A 66 -11.53 25.23 7.19
C THR A 66 -12.08 26.49 6.49
N SER A 67 -12.53 26.38 5.24
CA SER A 67 -13.12 27.47 4.46
C SER A 67 -14.18 26.95 3.49
N SER A 68 -15.18 27.77 3.19
CA SER A 68 -16.31 27.44 2.30
C SER A 68 -15.92 27.25 0.82
N VAL A 69 -14.69 27.61 0.43
CA VAL A 69 -14.14 27.46 -0.93
C VAL A 69 -13.31 26.17 -1.08
N HIS A 70 -12.97 25.48 0.01
CA HIS A 70 -12.18 24.25 -0.06
C HIS A 70 -13.00 23.09 -0.62
N PHE A 71 -12.43 22.23 -1.45
CA PHE A 71 -13.13 21.04 -1.93
C PHE A 71 -13.60 20.17 -0.76
N PRO A 72 -14.79 19.52 -0.86
CA PRO A 72 -15.18 18.51 0.12
C PRO A 72 -14.10 17.43 0.14
N GLY A 73 -13.46 17.26 1.28
CA GLY A 73 -12.35 16.33 1.41
C GLY A 73 -12.86 14.89 1.27
N THR A 74 -12.30 14.13 0.34
CA THR A 74 -12.40 12.68 0.37
C THR A 74 -11.58 12.18 1.55
N THR A 75 -12.20 11.43 2.45
CA THR A 75 -11.54 10.81 3.61
C THR A 75 -10.45 9.86 3.12
N ILE A 76 -9.19 10.32 3.05
CA ILE A 76 -8.05 9.44 2.83
C ILE A 76 -7.58 8.99 4.21
N ASN A 77 -8.23 7.93 4.71
CA ASN A 77 -7.79 7.29 5.94
C ASN A 77 -6.51 6.50 5.63
N GLY A 78 -5.36 6.99 6.11
CA GLY A 78 -4.16 6.19 6.21
C GLY A 78 -2.87 6.88 5.78
N ASN A 79 -2.18 7.48 6.75
CA ASN A 79 -0.72 7.56 6.67
C ASN A 79 -0.17 6.13 6.81
N PHE A 80 -0.23 5.36 5.73
CA PHE A 80 0.38 4.03 5.63
C PHE A 80 1.89 4.14 5.44
N VAL A 81 2.36 5.28 4.94
CA VAL A 81 3.78 5.57 4.73
C VAL A 81 4.39 6.09 6.02
N VAL A 82 5.41 5.40 6.53
CA VAL A 82 6.17 5.76 7.72
C VAL A 82 7.57 6.17 7.28
N LYS A 83 8.00 7.37 7.69
CA LYS A 83 9.38 7.82 7.50
C LYS A 83 10.26 7.25 8.60
N ASP A 84 11.40 6.72 8.20
CA ASP A 84 12.44 6.29 9.12
C ASP A 84 13.31 7.50 9.47
N ASN A 85 13.24 7.91 10.73
CA ASN A 85 14.03 9.02 11.27
C ASN A 85 15.31 8.54 11.97
N SER A 86 15.67 7.25 11.86
CA SER A 86 16.94 6.77 12.41
C SER A 86 18.11 7.54 11.81
N THR A 87 19.09 7.86 12.67
CA THR A 87 20.33 8.50 12.26
C THR A 87 21.10 7.58 11.31
N SER A 88 21.53 8.12 10.18
CA SER A 88 22.44 7.44 9.26
C SER A 88 23.87 7.58 9.75
N PHE A 89 24.70 6.55 9.53
CA PHE A 89 26.15 6.64 9.68
C PHE A 89 26.81 7.49 8.59
N ARG A 90 26.08 7.85 7.53
CA ARG A 90 26.58 8.71 6.44
C ARG A 90 26.67 10.17 6.88
N ASN A 91 27.76 10.82 6.49
CA ASN A 91 28.05 12.23 6.79
C ASN A 91 27.09 13.22 6.08
N ASP A 92 26.30 12.75 5.12
CA ASP A 92 25.32 13.53 4.33
C ASP A 92 23.90 13.54 4.94
N GLY A 93 23.69 12.85 6.06
CA GLY A 93 22.40 12.77 6.73
C GLY A 93 21.35 11.88 6.03
N ASN A 94 21.69 11.26 4.89
CA ASN A 94 20.80 10.36 4.15
C ASN A 94 20.85 8.93 4.73
N ASN A 95 19.69 8.32 5.01
CA ASN A 95 19.58 6.95 5.52
C ASN A 95 19.05 5.93 4.49
N VAL A 96 19.02 6.28 3.20
CA VAL A 96 18.69 5.35 2.11
C VAL A 96 19.93 4.52 1.75
N ASP A 97 19.73 3.22 1.60
CA ASP A 97 20.74 2.25 1.16
C ASP A 97 20.24 1.57 -0.12
N ILE A 98 20.95 1.75 -1.23
CA ILE A 98 20.54 1.22 -2.54
C ILE A 98 20.42 -0.29 -2.55
N ASP A 99 21.34 -1.01 -1.90
CA ASP A 99 21.35 -2.48 -1.93
C ASP A 99 20.16 -3.04 -1.14
N LEU A 100 19.85 -2.40 -0.01
CA LEU A 100 18.67 -2.72 0.80
C LEU A 100 17.37 -2.39 0.05
N GLU A 101 17.26 -1.21 -0.57
CA GLU A 101 16.07 -0.82 -1.32
C GLU A 101 15.84 -1.70 -2.55
N MET A 102 16.90 -2.12 -3.25
CA MET A 102 16.81 -3.08 -4.37
C MET A 102 16.37 -4.46 -3.89
N THR A 103 16.89 -4.94 -2.76
CA THR A 103 16.45 -6.20 -2.15
C THR A 103 14.97 -6.15 -1.78
N LYS A 104 14.53 -5.04 -1.16
CA LYS A 104 13.12 -4.81 -0.82
C LYS A 104 12.23 -4.71 -2.05
N LEU A 105 12.69 -4.07 -3.12
CA LEU A 105 11.96 -3.98 -4.39
C LEU A 105 11.74 -5.36 -5.01
N ALA A 106 12.78 -6.20 -5.02
CA ALA A 106 12.67 -7.59 -5.47
C ALA A 106 11.64 -8.36 -4.63
N GLN A 107 11.69 -8.21 -3.30
CA GLN A 107 10.71 -8.82 -2.39
C GLN A 107 9.28 -8.34 -2.70
N ASN A 108 9.07 -7.04 -2.89
CA ASN A 108 7.76 -6.46 -3.20
C ASN A 108 7.22 -6.97 -4.55
N SER A 109 8.09 -7.10 -5.55
CA SER A 109 7.75 -7.67 -6.86
C SER A 109 7.28 -9.12 -6.74
N LEU A 110 7.97 -9.95 -5.95
CA LEU A 110 7.55 -11.33 -5.68
C LEU A 110 6.18 -11.39 -5.00
N HIS A 111 5.95 -10.56 -3.97
CA HIS A 111 4.65 -10.48 -3.32
C HIS A 111 3.54 -10.05 -4.27
N TYR A 112 3.80 -9.07 -5.14
CA TYR A 112 2.81 -8.57 -6.10
C TYR A 112 2.43 -9.65 -7.12
N ASN A 113 3.42 -10.37 -7.65
CA ASN A 113 3.19 -11.47 -8.58
C ASN A 113 2.39 -12.62 -7.93
N ALA A 114 2.73 -12.98 -6.68
CA ALA A 114 2.02 -14.01 -5.93
C ALA A 114 0.56 -13.64 -5.67
N LEU A 115 0.30 -12.40 -5.23
CA LEU A 115 -1.06 -11.88 -5.01
C LEU A 115 -1.87 -11.77 -6.31
N SER A 116 -1.24 -11.34 -7.41
CA SER A 116 -1.89 -11.28 -8.73
C SER A 116 -2.29 -12.67 -9.24
N ALA A 117 -1.44 -13.67 -9.02
CA ALA A 117 -1.74 -15.06 -9.35
C ALA A 117 -2.90 -15.60 -8.50
N ALA A 118 -2.90 -15.34 -7.19
CA ALA A 118 -3.99 -15.72 -6.30
C ALA A 118 -5.32 -15.07 -6.71
N TYR A 119 -5.30 -13.78 -7.05
CA TYR A 119 -6.46 -13.03 -7.53
C TYR A 119 -7.03 -13.63 -8.82
N THR A 120 -6.17 -13.97 -9.79
CA THR A 120 -6.59 -14.59 -11.04
C THR A 120 -7.14 -16.01 -10.82
N SER A 121 -6.51 -16.80 -9.96
CA SER A 121 -6.97 -18.14 -9.59
C SER A 121 -8.37 -18.09 -8.96
N HIS A 122 -8.63 -17.10 -8.11
CA HIS A 122 -9.92 -16.90 -7.47
C HIS A 122 -11.02 -16.55 -8.49
N ILE A 123 -10.75 -15.64 -9.43
CA ILE A 123 -11.68 -15.31 -10.53
C ILE A 123 -11.99 -16.56 -11.36
N ASN A 124 -10.98 -17.39 -11.64
CA ASN A 124 -11.18 -18.63 -12.41
C ASN A 124 -12.09 -19.61 -11.65
N MET A 125 -11.94 -19.72 -10.33
CA MET A 125 -12.83 -20.55 -9.50
C MET A 125 -14.28 -20.06 -9.56
N LEU A 126 -14.52 -18.75 -9.47
CA LEU A 126 -15.88 -18.19 -9.60
C LEU A 126 -16.49 -18.45 -10.96
N ARG A 127 -15.70 -18.26 -12.03
CA ARG A 127 -16.13 -18.57 -13.40
C ARG A 127 -16.54 -20.04 -13.53
N GLN A 128 -15.77 -20.94 -12.94
CA GLN A 128 -16.05 -22.37 -12.98
C GLN A 128 -17.37 -22.71 -12.28
N VAL A 129 -17.64 -22.12 -11.11
CA VAL A 129 -18.89 -22.33 -10.35
C VAL A 129 -20.10 -21.74 -11.07
N ILE A 130 -19.95 -20.61 -11.78
CA ILE A 130 -21.06 -20.00 -12.55
C ILE A 130 -21.38 -20.80 -13.82
N GLN A 131 -20.39 -21.44 -14.42
CA GLN A 131 -20.56 -22.21 -15.66
C GLN A 131 -21.07 -23.64 -15.42
N SER A 132 -20.96 -24.16 -14.20
CA SER A 132 -21.47 -25.47 -13.78
C SER A 132 -22.89 -25.39 -13.21
#